data_AF-A0A7I7WP01-F1
#
_entry.id   AF-A0A7I7WP01-F1
#
_cell.length_a   1.000
_cell.length_b   1.000
_cell.length_c   1.000
_cell.angle_alpha   90.00
_cell.angle_beta   90.00
_cell.angle_gamma   90.00
#
_symmetry.space_group_name_H-M   'P 1'
#
loop_
_entity.id
_entity.type
_entity.pdbx_description
1 polymer ?
#
loop_
_entity_poly.entity_id
_entity_poly.type
_entity_poly.pdbx_seq_one_letter_code
_entity_poly.pdbx_strand_id
1 'polypeptide(L)'
;MSYREVSVIEIVEMLRLWLQGLGLREVARLSGTDRKTVRRYVDRARACGLDRDGGDGQLTDELIAAVIAGCARTGRPARVWHGKPSPPSMTRSRRGSKTGSR
;
A
#
# COMPACT_ATOMS: atom_id res chain seq x y z
N MET A 1 -2.04 13.83 -4.27
CA MET A 1 -1.35 14.19 -3.00
C MET A 1 0.11 14.40 -3.32
N SER A 2 0.61 15.60 -3.03
CA SER A 2 2.04 15.87 -2.95
C SER A 2 2.66 15.03 -1.82
N TYR A 3 3.97 14.80 -1.92
CA TYR A 3 4.72 14.12 -0.87
C TYR A 3 4.80 15.02 0.36
N ARG A 4 4.46 14.48 1.53
CA ARG A 4 4.63 15.11 2.84
C ARG A 4 5.39 14.12 3.72
N GLU A 5 6.43 14.59 4.37
CA GLU A 5 7.15 13.82 5.36
C GLU A 5 6.31 13.66 6.62
N VAL A 6 6.35 12.47 7.21
CA VAL A 6 5.70 12.16 8.48
C VAL A 6 6.80 11.89 9.48
N SER A 7 6.92 12.75 10.47
CA SER A 7 7.88 12.62 11.55
C SER A 7 7.52 11.46 12.49
N VAL A 8 8.49 10.98 13.25
CA VAL A 8 8.27 9.94 14.26
C VAL A 8 7.25 10.40 15.31
N ILE A 9 7.32 11.67 15.72
CA ILE A 9 6.38 12.27 16.68
C ILE A 9 4.95 12.24 16.13
N GLU A 10 4.75 12.58 14.86
CA GLU A 10 3.42 12.48 14.23
C GLU A 10 2.91 11.02 14.19
N ILE A 11 3.78 10.04 13.96
CA ILE A 11 3.40 8.62 13.99
C ILE A 11 2.96 8.21 15.39
N VAL A 12 3.75 8.55 16.41
CA VAL A 12 3.43 8.25 17.82
C VAL A 12 2.10 8.89 18.20
N GLU A 13 1.88 10.15 17.84
CA GLU A 13 0.63 10.86 18.14
C GLU A 13 -0.57 10.23 17.41
N MET A 14 -0.42 9.85 16.14
CA MET A 14 -1.49 9.13 15.41
C MET A 14 -1.88 7.82 16.09
N LEU A 15 -0.88 7.04 16.54
CA LEU A 15 -1.13 5.78 17.22
C LEU A 15 -1.70 6.00 18.62
N ARG A 16 -1.27 7.04 19.34
CA ARG A 16 -1.82 7.42 20.64
C ARG A 16 -3.28 7.85 20.55
N LEU A 17 -3.61 8.73 19.61
CA LEU A 17 -4.98 9.15 19.33
C LEU A 17 -5.85 7.97 18.91
N TRP A 18 -5.29 7.04 18.12
CA TRP A 18 -5.94 5.77 17.86
C TRP A 18 -6.17 5.08 19.20
N LEU A 19 -5.17 4.70 20.00
CA LEU A 19 -5.32 4.03 21.30
C LEU A 19 -6.35 4.68 22.25
N GLN A 20 -6.59 5.99 22.18
CA GLN A 20 -7.62 6.68 22.98
C GLN A 20 -9.09 6.40 22.60
N GLY A 21 -9.35 5.60 21.58
CA GLY A 21 -10.74 5.28 21.15
C GLY A 21 -11.12 5.91 19.81
N LEU A 22 -10.27 6.78 19.25
CA LEU A 22 -10.64 7.56 18.06
C LEU A 22 -10.60 6.74 16.77
N GLY A 23 -11.56 7.01 15.90
CA GLY A 23 -11.60 6.44 14.55
C GLY A 23 -10.62 7.12 13.59
N LEU A 24 -10.24 6.43 12.51
CA LEU A 24 -9.21 6.89 11.54
C LEU A 24 -9.47 8.28 10.95
N ARG A 25 -10.74 8.66 10.76
CA ARG A 25 -11.12 9.99 10.26
C ARG A 25 -10.79 11.08 11.27
N GLU A 26 -11.03 10.81 12.54
CA GLU A 26 -10.79 11.77 13.61
C GLU A 26 -9.31 11.91 13.92
N VAL A 27 -8.59 10.78 13.94
CA VAL A 27 -7.12 10.78 14.04
C VAL A 27 -6.50 11.60 12.91
N ALA A 28 -6.95 11.43 11.67
CA ALA A 28 -6.49 12.21 10.52
C ALA A 28 -6.73 13.72 10.67
N ARG A 29 -7.90 14.10 11.19
CA ARG A 29 -8.28 15.49 11.44
C ARG A 29 -7.38 16.12 12.51
N LEU A 30 -7.12 15.41 13.60
CA LEU A 30 -6.35 15.89 14.74
C LEU A 30 -4.84 15.91 14.47
N SER A 31 -4.31 14.92 13.77
CA SER A 31 -2.88 14.87 13.39
C SER A 31 -2.54 15.71 12.15
N GLY A 32 -3.55 16.30 11.50
CA GLY A 32 -3.38 17.04 10.24
C GLY A 32 -2.82 16.19 9.10
N THR A 33 -2.98 14.86 9.17
CA THR A 33 -2.44 13.89 8.22
C THR A 33 -3.55 13.27 7.38
N ASP A 34 -3.25 12.87 6.14
CA ASP A 34 -4.25 12.19 5.31
C ASP A 34 -4.71 10.85 5.91
N ARG A 35 -6.02 10.58 5.83
CA ARG A 35 -6.64 9.36 6.36
C ARG A 35 -5.99 8.07 5.84
N LYS A 36 -5.50 8.04 4.59
CA LYS A 36 -4.84 6.85 4.03
C LYS A 36 -3.49 6.58 4.71
N THR A 37 -2.79 7.65 5.13
CA THR A 37 -1.51 7.57 5.82
C THR A 37 -1.74 7.09 7.24
N VAL A 38 -2.73 7.64 7.94
CA VAL A 38 -3.15 7.15 9.27
C VAL A 38 -3.50 5.67 9.21
N ARG A 39 -4.36 5.26 8.26
CA ARG A 39 -4.72 3.85 8.08
C ARG A 39 -3.49 2.97 7.89
N ARG A 40 -2.56 3.36 7.00
CA ARG A 40 -1.33 2.61 6.73
C ARG A 40 -0.50 2.39 8.00
N TYR A 41 -0.33 3.42 8.83
CA TYR A 41 0.43 3.32 10.07
C TYR A 41 -0.29 2.47 11.12
N VAL A 42 -1.61 2.63 11.28
CA VAL A 42 -2.42 1.82 12.20
C VAL A 42 -2.39 0.35 11.80
N ASP A 43 -2.64 0.02 10.53
CA ASP A 43 -2.62 -1.36 10.05
C ASP A 43 -1.23 -1.99 10.27
N ARG A 44 -0.17 -1.22 10.04
CA ARG A 44 1.19 -1.70 10.27
C ARG A 44 1.50 -1.88 11.74
N ALA A 45 1.07 -0.98 12.62
CA ALA A 45 1.24 -1.10 14.06
C ALA A 45 0.51 -2.34 14.60
N ARG A 46 -0.71 -2.60 14.14
CA ARG A 46 -1.45 -3.84 14.48
C ARG A 46 -0.71 -5.09 14.01
N ALA A 47 -0.14 -5.06 12.81
CA ALA A 47 0.70 -6.16 12.31
C ALA A 47 2.01 -6.34 13.09
N CYS A 48 2.45 -5.32 13.85
CA CYS A 48 3.59 -5.36 14.77
C CYS A 48 3.18 -5.72 16.20
N GLY A 49 1.90 -6.02 16.46
CA GLY A 49 1.41 -6.42 17.77
C GLY A 49 0.80 -5.30 18.61
N LEU A 50 0.59 -4.10 18.05
CA LEU A 50 -0.12 -3.04 18.77
C LEU A 50 -1.59 -3.45 18.98
N ASP A 51 -1.97 -3.61 20.25
CA ASP A 51 -3.34 -3.89 20.64
C ASP A 51 -4.08 -2.59 20.98
N ARG A 52 -5.36 -2.55 20.63
CA ARG A 52 -6.24 -1.42 20.85
C ARG A 52 -6.42 -1.08 22.32
N ASP A 53 -6.49 -2.12 23.13
CA ASP A 53 -6.90 -2.05 24.54
C ASP A 53 -5.70 -2.15 25.50
N GLY A 54 -4.49 -2.36 24.98
CA GLY A 54 -3.27 -2.50 25.77
C GLY A 54 -2.65 -1.17 26.26
N GLY A 55 -3.29 -0.03 25.99
CA GLY A 55 -2.83 1.29 26.43
C GLY A 55 -1.62 1.84 25.68
N ASP A 56 -1.19 3.04 26.05
CA ASP A 56 -0.11 3.81 25.40
C ASP A 56 1.31 3.33 25.75
N GLY A 57 1.48 2.56 26.84
CA GLY A 57 2.76 1.93 27.19
C GLY A 57 3.31 0.95 26.14
N GLN A 58 2.49 0.52 25.17
CA GLN A 58 2.92 -0.29 24.03
C GLN A 58 3.70 0.49 22.96
N LEU A 59 3.65 1.83 22.99
CA LEU A 59 4.32 2.70 22.02
C LEU A 59 5.83 2.84 22.32
N THR A 60 6.51 1.70 22.46
CA THR A 60 7.96 1.65 22.70
C THR A 60 8.73 1.98 21.42
N ASP A 61 9.97 2.44 21.58
CA ASP A 61 10.85 2.77 20.46
C ASP A 61 11.03 1.57 19.51
N GLU A 62 11.07 0.34 20.03
CA GLU A 62 11.14 -0.88 19.23
C GLU A 62 9.91 -1.08 18.34
N LEU A 63 8.71 -0.88 18.89
CA LEU A 63 7.46 -0.99 18.12
C LEU A 63 7.41 0.09 17.04
N ILE A 64 7.75 1.33 17.39
CA ILE A 64 7.76 2.45 16.44
C ILE A 64 8.79 2.21 15.32
N ALA A 65 9.98 1.73 15.65
CA ALA A 65 10.99 1.36 14.65
C ALA A 65 10.50 0.24 13.71
N ALA A 66 9.86 -0.80 14.24
CA ALA A 66 9.31 -1.90 13.45
C ALA A 66 8.17 -1.45 12.49
N VAL A 67 7.38 -0.47 12.93
CA VAL A 67 6.34 0.16 12.11
C VAL A 67 6.95 0.96 10.96
N ILE A 68 7.91 1.84 11.25
CA ILE A 68 8.60 2.66 10.26
C ILE A 68 9.30 1.78 9.21
N ALA A 69 10.06 0.78 9.65
CA ALA A 69 10.76 -0.16 8.76
C ALA A 69 9.79 -0.95 7.86
N GLY A 70 8.58 -1.24 8.34
CA GLY A 70 7.54 -1.87 7.53
C GLY A 70 6.92 -0.97 6.48
N CYS A 71 6.74 0.32 6.80
CA CYS A 71 6.22 1.31 5.87
C CYS A 71 7.23 1.66 4.76
N ALA A 72 8.53 1.73 5.08
CA ALA A 72 9.59 2.06 4.12
C ALA A 72 9.70 1.05 2.95
N ARG A 73 9.38 -0.23 3.19
CA ARG A 73 9.42 -1.30 2.17
C ARG A 73 8.37 -1.16 1.07
N THR A 74 7.45 -0.21 1.17
CA THR A 74 6.41 0.03 0.14
C THR A 74 6.78 1.07 -0.91
N GLY A 75 8.04 1.51 -0.95
CA GLY A 75 8.60 2.32 -2.02
C GLY A 75 8.75 1.55 -3.34
N ARG A 76 7.62 1.32 -4.06
CA ARG A 76 7.54 1.02 -5.50
C ARG A 76 8.16 -0.32 -5.95
N PRO A 77 7.38 -1.38 -6.26
CA PRO A 77 7.87 -2.35 -7.24
C PRO A 77 8.13 -1.59 -8.54
N ALA A 78 9.31 -1.79 -9.13
CA ALA A 78 9.56 -1.39 -10.51
C ALA A 78 8.37 -1.83 -11.35
N ARG A 79 7.84 -0.92 -12.17
CA ARG A 79 6.85 -1.25 -13.19
C ARG A 79 7.48 -2.31 -14.09
N VAL A 80 7.34 -3.58 -13.78
CA VAL A 80 7.54 -4.65 -14.75
C VAL A 80 6.40 -4.49 -15.73
N TRP A 81 6.74 -3.91 -16.88
CA TRP A 81 5.92 -3.93 -18.06
C TRP A 81 5.77 -5.39 -18.47
N HIS A 82 4.67 -6.05 -18.09
CA HIS A 82 4.23 -7.28 -18.76
C HIS A 82 3.42 -6.94 -20.02
N GLY A 83 4.00 -6.12 -20.89
CA GLY A 83 3.55 -6.02 -22.27
C GLY A 83 4.43 -6.93 -23.11
N LYS A 84 4.13 -8.23 -23.12
CA LYS A 84 4.49 -9.02 -24.29
C LYS A 84 3.49 -8.63 -25.38
N PRO A 85 3.91 -8.08 -26.54
CA PRO A 85 2.99 -8.03 -27.66
C PRO A 85 2.61 -9.46 -28.01
N SER A 86 1.31 -9.73 -28.09
CA SER A 86 0.80 -11.00 -28.63
C SER A 86 1.43 -11.22 -30.01
N PRO A 87 1.98 -12.41 -30.31
CA PRO A 87 2.46 -12.70 -31.65
C PRO A 87 1.27 -12.66 -32.62
N PRO A 88 1.43 -12.10 -33.84
CA PRO A 88 0.37 -12.17 -34.83
C PRO A 88 0.08 -13.63 -35.15
N SER A 89 -1.21 -14.00 -35.04
CA SER A 89 -1.71 -15.30 -35.47
C SER A 89 -1.48 -15.47 -36.97
N MET A 90 -0.38 -16.13 -37.35
CA MET A 90 -0.23 -16.70 -38.68
C MET A 90 -1.19 -17.90 -38.82
N THR A 91 -2.46 -17.62 -39.11
CA THR A 91 -3.35 -18.63 -39.68
C THR A 91 -3.10 -18.71 -41.18
N ARG A 92 -2.06 -19.48 -41.48
CA ARG A 92 -1.91 -20.42 -42.60
C ARG A 92 -3.05 -20.44 -43.63
N SER A 93 -2.70 -19.96 -44.83
CA SER A 93 -3.08 -20.48 -46.16
C SER A 93 -4.13 -21.61 -46.19
N ARG A 94 -5.30 -21.30 -46.73
CA ARG A 94 -6.20 -22.27 -47.40
C ARG A 94 -6.26 -21.96 -48.90
N ARG A 95 -5.35 -22.60 -49.63
CA ARG A 95 -5.64 -23.48 -50.79
C ARG A 95 -6.99 -23.23 -51.48
N GLY A 96 -6.97 -22.50 -52.59
CA GLY A 96 -8.07 -22.42 -53.57
C GLY A 96 -7.61 -22.99 -54.90
N SER A 97 -7.77 -24.29 -55.10
CA SER A 97 -7.69 -24.98 -56.37
C SER A 97 -8.87 -24.56 -57.26
N LYS A 98 -8.59 -23.89 -58.38
CA LYS A 98 -9.55 -23.74 -59.49
C LYS A 98 -8.96 -24.42 -60.72
N THR A 99 -9.34 -25.69 -60.90
CA THR A 99 -9.36 -26.35 -62.19
C THR A 99 -10.71 -26.04 -62.86
N GLY A 100 -10.66 -25.39 -64.02
CA GLY A 100 -11.73 -25.36 -65.02
C GLY A 100 -11.02 -25.30 -66.37
N SER A 101 -10.96 -26.38 -67.14
CA SER A 101 -12.01 -26.86 -68.04
C SER A 101 -12.59 -25.75 -68.92
N ARG A 102 -11.90 -25.46 -70.02
CA ARG A 102 -12.42 -25.63 -71.39
C ARG A 102 -11.28 -25.52 -72.39
#